data_AF-A0A6V7I3J2-F1
#
_entry.id   AF-A0A6V7I3J2-F1
#
_cell.length_a   1.000
_cell.length_b   1.000
_cell.length_c   1.000
_cell.angle_alpha   90.00
_cell.angle_beta   90.00
_cell.angle_gamma   90.00
#
_symmetry.space_group_name_H-M   'P 1'
#
loop_
_entity.id
_entity.type
_entity.pdbx_description
1 polymer ?
#
loop_
_entity_poly.entity_id
_entity_poly.type
_entity_poly.pdbx_seq_one_letter_code
_entity_poly.pdbx_strand_id
1 'polypeptide(L)' 'TITCDCEATPALQLKAFRQRGDKVEVSHYRANVNRFRARLNVVCITDKLLMDVKCDGWPE' A
#
# COMPACT_ATOMS: atom_id res chain seq x y z
N THR A 1 -19.91 -5.46 5.21
CA THR A 1 -18.64 -4.80 5.56
C THR A 1 -18.01 -5.54 6.71
N ILE A 2 -16.72 -5.85 6.61
CA ILE A 2 -15.91 -6.49 7.65
C ILE A 2 -14.91 -5.45 8.14
N THR A 3 -14.74 -5.34 9.45
CA THR A 3 -13.70 -4.50 10.06
C THR A 3 -12.73 -5.38 10.83
N CYS A 4 -11.44 -5.15 10.66
CA CYS A 4 -10.41 -5.87 11.39
C CYS A 4 -9.22 -4.96 11.70
N ASP A 5 -8.48 -5.28 12.75
CA ASP A 5 -7.22 -4.62 13.05
C ASP A 5 -6.09 -5.35 12.31
N CYS A 6 -5.16 -4.58 11.73
CA CYS A 6 -4.02 -5.06 10.97
C CYS A 6 -2.73 -4.59 11.65
N GLU A 7 -1.84 -5.53 11.95
CA GLU A 7 -0.48 -5.27 12.40
C GLU A 7 0.47 -6.05 11.49
N ALA A 8 1.36 -5.34 10.80
CA ALA A 8 2.26 -5.91 9.80
C ALA A 8 3.61 -5.17 9.77
N THR A 9 4.62 -5.81 9.15
CA THR A 9 5.94 -5.21 8.89
C THR A 9 6.31 -5.30 7.39
N PRO A 10 5.66 -4.52 6.52
CA PRO A 10 5.88 -4.60 5.08
C PRO A 10 7.32 -4.28 4.66
N ALA A 11 7.86 -5.08 3.75
CA ALA A 11 9.12 -4.80 3.05
C ALA A 11 8.83 -4.59 1.55
N LEU A 12 9.16 -3.42 1.04
CA LEU A 12 8.82 -2.97 -0.31
C LEU A 12 10.09 -2.63 -1.11
N GLN A 13 9.99 -2.79 -2.43
CA GLN A 13 10.96 -2.25 -3.38
C GLN A 13 10.39 -0.99 -4.02
N LEU A 14 11.04 0.15 -3.81
CA LEU A 14 10.66 1.42 -4.39
C LEU A 14 11.52 1.68 -5.65
N LYS A 15 10.85 1.98 -6.76
CA LYS A 15 11.50 2.37 -8.01
C LYS A 15 11.13 3.81 -8.34
N ALA A 16 12.09 4.71 -8.24
CA ALA A 16 11.90 6.12 -8.58
C ALA A 16 12.34 6.35 -10.02
N PHE A 17 11.50 7.05 -10.79
CA PHE A 17 11.77 7.41 -12.18
C PHE A 17 11.90 8.92 -12.26
N ARG A 18 12.98 9.40 -12.88
CA ARG A 18 13.22 10.83 -13.12
C ARG A 18 13.44 11.06 -14.61
N GLN A 19 12.61 11.88 -15.21
CA GLN A 19 12.80 12.29 -16.60
C GLN A 19 13.75 13.49 -16.66
N ARG A 20 14.76 13.41 -17.55
CA ARG A 20 15.70 14.49 -17.84
C ARG A 20 15.88 14.60 -19.36
N GLY A 21 15.10 15.48 -19.99
CA GLY A 21 14.97 15.54 -21.44
C GLY A 21 14.41 14.23 -21.99
N ASP A 22 15.08 13.65 -22.99
CA ASP A 22 14.70 12.38 -23.62
C ASP A 22 15.17 11.13 -22.85
N LYS A 23 15.86 11.30 -21.72
CA LYS A 23 16.35 10.20 -20.89
C LYS A 23 15.49 10.02 -19.64
N VAL A 24 15.20 8.77 -19.28
CA VAL A 24 14.60 8.40 -17.99
C VAL A 24 15.66 7.74 -17.13
N GLU A 25 16.01 8.39 -16.03
CA GLU A 25 16.86 7.83 -14.98
C GLU A 25 16.00 7.04 -14.00
N VAL A 26 16.53 5.92 -13.52
CA VAL A 26 15.83 5.00 -12.62
C VAL A 26 16.69 4.73 -11.39
N SER A 27 16.10 4.87 -10.21
CA SER A 27 16.74 4.55 -8.92
C SER A 27 15.93 3.51 -8.16
N HIS A 28 16.62 2.52 -7.58
CA HIS A 28 16.02 1.42 -6.83
C HIS A 28 16.37 1.55 -5.35
N TYR A 29 15.35 1.49 -4.49
CA TYR A 29 15.48 1.57 -3.04
C TYR A 29 14.72 0.42 -2.37
N ARG A 30 15.19 0.02 -1.19
CA ARG A 30 14.42 -0.81 -0.28
C ARG A 30 13.69 0.10 0.71
N ALA A 31 12.38 -0.05 0.81
CA ALA A 31 11.55 0.67 1.78
C ALA A 31 10.95 -0.36 2.76
N ASN A 32 11.42 -0.35 4.00
CA ASN A 32 10.86 -1.18 5.06
C ASN A 32 9.96 -0.33 5.94
N VAL A 33 8.74 -0.80 6.20
CA VAL A 33 7.83 -0.22 7.17
C VAL A 33 7.96 -1.04 8.46
N ASN A 34 8.61 -0.45 9.47
CA ASN A 34 8.98 -1.14 10.70
C ASN A 34 7.78 -1.59 11.52
N ARG A 35 6.67 -0.84 11.42
CA ARG A 35 5.39 -1.18 12.03
C ARG A 35 4.31 -0.51 11.21
N PHE A 36 3.41 -1.31 10.66
CA PHE A 36 2.18 -0.85 10.02
C PHE A 36 1.03 -1.31 10.90
N ARG A 37 0.39 -0.37 11.58
CA ARG A 37 -0.78 -0.66 12.41
C ARG A 37 -1.95 0.18 11.94
N ALA A 38 -3.02 -0.48 11.52
CA ALA A 38 -4.20 0.19 11.00
C ALA A 38 -5.46 -0.62 11.30
N ARG A 39 -6.60 0.07 11.43
CA ARG A 39 -7.91 -0.58 11.31
C ARG A 39 -8.31 -0.62 9.85
N LEU A 40 -8.68 -1.79 9.35
CA LEU A 40 -9.12 -1.99 7.98
C LEU A 40 -10.64 -2.08 7.91
N ASN A 41 -11.23 -1.41 6.92
CA ASN A 41 -12.60 -1.56 6.50
C ASN A 41 -12.63 -2.27 5.14
N VAL A 42 -13.27 -3.44 5.10
CA VAL A 42 -13.31 -4.33 3.93
C VAL A 42 -14.74 -4.46 3.42
N VAL A 43 -14.95 -4.12 2.15
CA VAL A 43 -16.23 -4.28 1.45
C VAL A 43 -16.05 -5.26 0.30
N CYS A 44 -16.72 -6.41 0.39
CA CYS A 44 -16.74 -7.42 -0.67
C CYS A 44 -17.93 -7.18 -1.60
N ILE A 45 -17.66 -7.02 -2.89
CA ILE A 45 -18.63 -6.77 -3.96
C ILE A 45 -18.64 -8.03 -4.84
N THR A 46 -19.45 -9.02 -4.45
CA THR A 46 -19.39 -10.40 -4.97
C THR A 46 -19.80 -10.51 -6.44
N ASP A 47 -20.78 -9.72 -6.88
CA ASP A 47 -21.23 -9.62 -8.28
C ASP A 47 -20.12 -9.15 -9.23
N LYS A 48 -19.13 -8.40 -8.71
CA LYS A 48 -17.98 -7.91 -9.48
C LYS A 48 -16.68 -8.68 -9.21
N LEU A 49 -16.69 -9.65 -8.29
CA LEU A 49 -15.48 -10.31 -7.79
C LEU A 49 -14.42 -9.30 -7.30
N LEU A 50 -14.87 -8.22 -6.66
CA LEU A 50 -14.02 -7.14 -6.17
C LEU A 50 -14.06 -7.07 -4.64
N MET A 51 -12.94 -6.68 -4.05
CA MET A 51 -12.82 -6.36 -2.63
C MET A 51 -12.17 -4.98 -2.51
N ASP A 52 -12.86 -4.06 -1.84
CA ASP A 52 -12.33 -2.74 -1.48
C ASP A 52 -11.81 -2.80 -0.05
N VAL A 53 -10.55 -2.42 0.15
CA VAL A 53 -9.87 -2.43 1.45
C VAL A 53 -9.33 -1.03 1.71
N LYS A 54 -9.77 -0.42 2.81
CA LYS A 54 -9.37 0.93 3.21
C LYS A 54 -8.89 0.94 4.65
N CYS A 55 -7.93 1.81 4.95
CA CYS A 55 -7.59 2.15 6.33
C CYS A 55 -8.65 3.09 6.88
N ASP A 56 -9.10 2.83 8.10
CA ASP A 56 -9.93 3.73 8.88
C ASP A 56 -9.00 4.77 9.53
N GLY A 57 -8.88 5.94 8.90
CA GLY A 57 -7.92 6.96 9.28
C GLY A 57 -6.48 6.68 8.81
N TRP A 58 -5.51 7.32 9.47
CA TRP A 58 -4.10 7.16 9.16
C TRP A 58 -3.49 5.99 9.96
N PRO A 59 -2.75 5.09 9.29
CA PRO A 59 -1.92 4.09 9.98
C PRO A 59 -0.88 4.76 10.89
N GLU A 60 -0.56 4.11 12.01
CA GLU A 60 0.54 4.51 12.91
C GLU A 60 1.93 4.37 12.25
#